data_AF-A0A6L7LBN3-F1
#
_entry.id   AF-A0A6L7LBN3-F1
#
_cell.length_a   1.000
_cell.length_b   1.000
_cell.length_c   1.000
_cell.angle_alpha   90.00
_cell.angle_beta   90.00
_cell.angle_gamma   90.00
#
_symmetry.space_group_name_H-M   'P 1'
#
loop_
_entity.id
_entity.type
_entity.pdbx_description
1 polymer ?
#
loop_
_entity_poly.entity_id
_entity_poly.type
_entity_poly.pdbx_seq_one_letter_code
_entity_poly.pdbx_strand_id
1 'polypeptide(L)'
;PRQLRPLMGDWVFGCDICQDVCPVNRKAVLSSEPDFNKRHDFDAPDLIPLLDLDDEAFRKRFEGSPIRRAKREGLQRNVCVALGNIGDPVAVPALMNALDSDSPLVRSHAAWALGQIGGDEARTALKRALNYEEDRDVREEIADAIP
;
A
#
# COMPACT_ATOMS: atom_id res chain seq x y z
N PRO A 1 9.48 3.18 -8.71
CA PRO A 1 9.39 4.19 -9.78
C PRO A 1 8.00 4.84 -9.79
N ARG A 2 7.94 6.19 -9.79
CA ARG A 2 6.67 6.95 -9.68
C ARG A 2 5.69 6.59 -10.79
N GLN A 3 6.17 6.52 -12.03
CA GLN A 3 5.38 6.24 -13.22
C GLN A 3 4.70 4.85 -13.23
N LEU A 4 5.16 3.92 -12.41
CA LEU A 4 4.56 2.58 -12.31
C LEU A 4 3.52 2.47 -11.19
N ARG A 5 3.51 3.39 -10.21
CA ARG A 5 2.59 3.34 -9.06
C ARG A 5 1.11 3.37 -9.48
N PRO A 6 0.68 4.23 -10.43
CA PRO A 6 -0.71 4.22 -10.91
C PRO A 6 -1.14 2.92 -11.58
N LEU A 7 -0.19 2.17 -12.15
CA LEU A 7 -0.49 0.92 -12.86
C LEU A 7 -0.76 -0.26 -11.91
N MET A 8 -0.49 -0.09 -10.61
CA MET A 8 -0.69 -1.15 -9.60
C MET A 8 -2.12 -1.22 -9.06
N GLY A 9 -3.02 -0.30 -9.43
CA GLY A 9 -4.41 -0.32 -8.94
C GLY A 9 -4.49 -0.38 -7.41
N ASP A 10 -5.37 -1.21 -6.88
CA ASP A 10 -5.56 -1.48 -5.46
C ASP A 10 -4.79 -2.73 -4.96
N TRP A 11 -3.93 -3.32 -5.79
CA TRP A 11 -3.21 -4.55 -5.44
C TRP A 11 -2.08 -4.29 -4.44
N VAL A 12 -2.16 -4.94 -3.28
CA VAL A 12 -1.10 -4.86 -2.25
C VAL A 12 -0.14 -6.04 -2.24
N PHE A 13 -0.48 -7.14 -2.93
CA PHE A 13 0.39 -8.31 -3.08
C PHE A 13 0.02 -9.15 -4.30
N GLY A 14 1.00 -9.50 -5.12
CA GLY A 14 0.79 -10.32 -6.33
C GLY A 14 0.06 -9.58 -7.46
N CYS A 15 -0.18 -10.30 -8.55
CA CYS A 15 -0.98 -9.85 -9.69
C CYS A 15 -1.41 -11.10 -10.47
N ASP A 16 -2.72 -11.25 -10.68
CA ASP A 16 -3.29 -12.38 -11.40
C ASP A 16 -3.91 -11.99 -12.75
N ILE A 17 -3.75 -10.74 -13.19
CA ILE A 17 -4.33 -10.23 -14.45
C ILE A 17 -3.98 -11.15 -15.63
N CYS A 18 -2.73 -11.61 -15.74
CA CYS A 18 -2.31 -12.48 -16.84
C CYS A 18 -3.01 -13.85 -16.80
N GLN A 19 -3.39 -14.32 -15.61
CA GLN A 19 -4.17 -15.55 -15.43
C GLN A 19 -5.65 -15.29 -15.72
N ASP A 20 -6.21 -14.18 -15.26
CA ASP A 20 -7.62 -13.83 -15.44
C ASP A 20 -8.00 -13.63 -16.91
N VAL A 21 -7.10 -13.04 -17.70
CA VAL A 21 -7.34 -12.84 -19.15
C VAL A 21 -7.05 -14.09 -19.98
N CYS A 22 -6.43 -15.13 -19.41
CA CYS A 22 -5.98 -16.29 -20.17
C CYS A 22 -7.17 -17.15 -20.66
N PRO A 23 -7.30 -17.40 -21.98
CA PRO A 23 -8.39 -18.22 -22.53
C PRO A 23 -8.40 -19.67 -22.03
N VAL A 24 -7.23 -20.17 -21.59
CA VAL A 24 -7.10 -21.51 -21.00
C VAL A 24 -7.58 -21.50 -19.56
N ASN A 25 -7.13 -20.54 -18.74
CA ASN A 25 -7.52 -20.46 -17.33
C ASN A 25 -8.99 -20.12 -17.13
N ARG A 26 -9.64 -19.39 -18.05
CA ARG A 26 -11.10 -19.16 -17.99
C ARG A 26 -11.92 -20.46 -17.94
N LYS A 27 -11.36 -21.57 -18.43
CA LYS A 27 -11.99 -22.89 -18.43
C LYS A 27 -11.54 -23.76 -17.24
N ALA A 28 -10.62 -23.28 -16.41
CA ALA A 28 -10.13 -24.01 -15.26
C ALA A 28 -11.24 -24.12 -14.20
N VAL A 29 -11.27 -25.25 -13.51
CA VAL A 29 -12.19 -25.49 -12.40
C VAL A 29 -11.43 -25.24 -11.10
N LEU A 30 -12.08 -24.59 -10.13
CA LEU A 30 -11.50 -24.39 -8.81
C LEU A 30 -11.19 -25.76 -8.18
N SER A 31 -10.01 -25.85 -7.56
CA SER A 31 -9.61 -27.08 -6.86
C SER A 31 -10.54 -27.35 -5.68
N SER A 32 -10.86 -28.63 -5.46
CA SER A 32 -11.56 -29.09 -4.26
C SER A 32 -10.62 -29.45 -3.11
N GLU A 33 -9.29 -29.39 -3.32
CA GLU A 33 -8.31 -29.70 -2.29
C GLU A 33 -8.33 -28.64 -1.18
N PRO A 34 -8.59 -29.01 0.08
CA PRO A 34 -8.75 -28.06 1.18
C PRO A 34 -7.54 -27.14 1.41
N ASP A 35 -6.33 -27.61 1.08
CA ASP A 35 -5.09 -26.85 1.27
C ASP A 35 -5.04 -25.57 0.42
N PHE A 36 -5.79 -25.53 -0.70
CA PHE A 36 -5.92 -24.37 -1.59
C PHE A 36 -7.12 -23.49 -1.27
N ASN A 37 -7.94 -23.83 -0.26
CA ASN A 37 -8.95 -22.91 0.22
C ASN A 37 -8.26 -21.63 0.71
N LYS A 38 -8.90 -20.49 0.43
CA LYS A 38 -8.46 -19.20 0.98
C LYS A 38 -8.42 -19.34 2.50
N ARG A 39 -7.24 -19.15 3.08
CA ARG A 39 -7.02 -19.17 4.52
C ARG A 39 -7.30 -17.75 5.02
N HIS A 40 -8.01 -17.58 6.13
CA HIS A 40 -8.35 -16.26 6.72
C HIS A 40 -9.30 -15.38 5.88
N ASP A 41 -9.83 -14.33 6.51
CA ASP A 41 -10.59 -13.24 5.90
C ASP A 41 -9.68 -12.37 4.99
N PHE A 42 -9.04 -12.99 4.00
CA PHE A 42 -8.33 -12.31 2.92
C PHE A 42 -9.28 -11.95 1.76
N ASP A 43 -10.55 -11.69 2.05
CA ASP A 43 -11.33 -10.80 1.20
C ASP A 43 -10.66 -9.42 1.22
N ALA A 44 -10.78 -8.65 0.12
CA ALA A 44 -10.09 -7.38 -0.08
C ALA A 44 -10.01 -6.60 1.25
N PRO A 45 -8.85 -6.61 1.94
CA PRO A 45 -8.80 -6.13 3.29
C PRO A 45 -8.99 -4.63 3.25
N ASP A 46 -9.70 -4.10 4.26
CA ASP A 46 -9.63 -2.67 4.52
C ASP A 46 -8.15 -2.29 4.61
N LEU A 47 -7.72 -1.46 3.66
CA LEU A 47 -6.31 -1.14 3.45
C LEU A 47 -5.76 -0.29 4.59
N ILE A 48 -6.58 0.58 5.16
CA ILE A 48 -6.20 1.50 6.24
C ILE A 48 -5.63 0.74 7.46
N PRO A 49 -6.32 -0.25 8.05
CA PRO A 49 -5.77 -1.05 9.15
C PRO A 49 -4.42 -1.74 8.87
N LEU A 50 -4.05 -1.95 7.61
CA LEU A 50 -2.77 -2.57 7.27
C LEU A 50 -1.58 -1.61 7.45
N LEU A 51 -1.80 -0.29 7.42
CA LEU A 51 -0.76 0.69 7.72
C LEU A 51 -0.34 0.66 9.18
N ASP A 52 -1.27 0.38 10.09
CA ASP A 52 -1.07 0.47 11.54
C ASP A 52 -0.51 -0.83 12.17
N LEU A 53 -0.31 -1.89 11.37
CA LEU A 53 0.26 -3.12 11.89
C LEU A 53 1.66 -2.86 12.46
N ASP A 54 1.91 -3.35 13.67
CA ASP A 54 3.26 -3.52 14.19
C ASP A 54 3.88 -4.85 13.69
N ASP A 55 5.13 -5.11 14.07
CA ASP A 55 5.84 -6.32 13.65
C ASP A 55 5.22 -7.61 14.19
N GLU A 56 4.66 -7.59 15.40
CA GLU A 56 4.03 -8.76 16.02
C GLU A 56 2.70 -9.08 15.35
N ALA A 57 1.84 -8.07 15.20
CA ALA A 57 0.56 -8.15 14.52
C ALA A 57 0.73 -8.58 13.05
N PHE A 58 1.72 -8.04 12.33
CA PHE A 58 2.04 -8.46 10.97
C PHE A 58 2.45 -9.94 10.91
N ARG A 59 3.36 -10.39 11.80
CA ARG A 59 3.83 -11.79 11.82
C ARG A 59 2.70 -12.76 12.13
N LYS A 60 1.85 -12.41 13.09
CA LYS A 60 0.70 -13.22 13.50
C LYS A 60 -0.37 -13.27 12.42
N ARG A 61 -0.74 -12.12 11.84
CA ARG A 61 -1.79 -12.02 10.80
C ARG A 61 -1.42 -12.76 9.52
N PHE A 62 -0.14 -12.72 9.13
CA PHE A 62 0.33 -13.32 7.88
C PHE A 62 1.15 -14.60 8.10
N GLU A 63 0.94 -15.31 9.21
CA GLU A 63 1.59 -16.59 9.45
C GLU A 63 1.26 -17.60 8.33
N GLY A 64 2.29 -18.31 7.83
CA GLY A 64 2.15 -19.22 6.70
C GLY A 64 1.82 -18.58 5.35
N SER A 65 1.68 -17.25 5.26
CA SER A 65 1.37 -16.54 4.03
C SER A 65 2.63 -16.08 3.27
N PRO A 66 2.65 -16.16 1.92
CA PRO A 66 3.71 -15.57 1.09
C PRO A 66 3.91 -14.06 1.30
N ILE A 67 2.91 -13.34 1.82
CA ILE A 67 2.99 -11.90 2.13
C ILE A 67 4.18 -11.59 3.04
N ARG A 68 4.61 -12.52 3.90
CA ARG A 68 5.80 -12.34 4.75
C ARG A 68 7.09 -12.06 3.98
N ARG A 69 7.19 -12.45 2.70
CA ARG A 69 8.35 -12.15 1.83
C ARG A 69 8.46 -10.67 1.49
N ALA A 70 7.32 -9.96 1.45
CA ALA A 70 7.30 -8.51 1.25
C ALA A 70 7.78 -7.75 2.49
N LYS A 71 7.77 -8.41 3.67
CA LYS A 71 7.94 -7.79 4.99
C LYS A 71 6.85 -6.74 5.28
N ARG A 72 6.80 -6.25 6.53
CA ARG A 72 5.85 -5.23 6.97
C ARG A 72 5.99 -3.94 6.17
N GLU A 73 7.22 -3.45 6.05
CA GLU A 73 7.53 -2.23 5.28
C GLU A 73 7.10 -2.31 3.80
N GLY A 74 7.28 -3.48 3.16
CA GLY A 74 6.91 -3.65 1.74
C GLY A 74 5.41 -3.76 1.54
N LEU A 75 4.69 -4.35 2.51
CA LEU A 75 3.23 -4.32 2.53
C LEU A 75 2.73 -2.88 2.72
N GLN A 76 3.21 -2.15 3.72
CA GLN A 76 2.81 -0.76 3.98
C GLN A 76 3.09 0.15 2.78
N ARG A 77 4.26 0.00 2.13
CA ARG A 77 4.56 0.69 0.87
C ARG A 77 3.48 0.44 -0.19
N ASN A 78 3.09 -0.81 -0.39
CA ASN A 78 2.07 -1.16 -1.39
C ASN A 78 0.69 -0.63 -1.00
N VAL A 79 0.36 -0.67 0.29
CA VAL A 79 -0.87 -0.10 0.83
C VAL A 79 -0.95 1.40 0.56
N CYS A 80 0.14 2.16 0.77
CA CYS A 80 0.18 3.57 0.39
C CYS A 80 -0.12 3.78 -1.10
N VAL A 81 0.48 2.96 -1.98
CA VAL A 81 0.23 3.04 -3.43
C VAL A 81 -1.24 2.77 -3.75
N ALA A 82 -1.80 1.69 -3.19
CA ALA A 82 -3.19 1.31 -3.39
C ALA A 82 -4.16 2.41 -2.91
N LEU A 83 -3.94 2.97 -1.72
CA LEU A 83 -4.76 4.06 -1.18
C LEU A 83 -4.67 5.34 -2.05
N GLY A 84 -3.47 5.68 -2.53
CA GLY A 84 -3.29 6.79 -3.47
C GLY A 84 -4.02 6.59 -4.80
N ASN A 85 -4.02 5.35 -5.32
CA ASN A 85 -4.74 4.99 -6.55
C ASN A 85 -6.27 4.99 -6.36
N ILE A 86 -6.76 4.59 -5.18
CA ILE A 86 -8.18 4.65 -4.82
C ILE A 86 -8.64 6.11 -4.71
N GLY A 87 -7.82 6.99 -4.14
CA GLY A 87 -8.09 8.42 -4.10
C GLY A 87 -9.15 8.85 -3.07
N ASP A 88 -9.54 7.97 -2.14
CA ASP A 88 -10.57 8.27 -1.13
C ASP A 88 -9.97 9.11 0.03
N PRO A 89 -10.49 10.33 0.30
CA PRO A 89 -10.04 11.18 1.40
C PRO A 89 -10.11 10.52 2.79
N VAL A 90 -10.91 9.46 2.98
CA VAL A 90 -10.95 8.70 4.24
C VAL A 90 -9.58 8.13 4.65
N ALA A 91 -8.68 7.95 3.68
CA ALA A 91 -7.32 7.44 3.92
C ALA A 91 -6.33 8.50 4.41
N VAL A 92 -6.66 9.79 4.30
CA VAL A 92 -5.73 10.90 4.61
C VAL A 92 -5.16 10.80 6.03
N PRO A 93 -5.94 10.59 7.09
CA PRO A 93 -5.40 10.50 8.45
C PRO A 93 -4.39 9.35 8.63
N ALA A 94 -4.66 8.19 8.04
CA ALA A 94 -3.75 7.04 8.14
C ALA A 94 -2.45 7.25 7.35
N LEU A 95 -2.54 7.89 6.18
CA LEU A 95 -1.37 8.26 5.39
C LEU A 95 -0.54 9.37 6.06
N MET A 96 -1.17 10.27 6.81
CA MET A 96 -0.46 11.24 7.65
C MET A 96 0.35 10.55 8.75
N ASN A 97 -0.19 9.52 9.40
CA ASN A 97 0.59 8.74 10.36
C ASN A 97 1.76 8.00 9.67
N ALA A 98 1.56 7.51 8.45
CA ALA A 98 2.61 6.86 7.67
C ALA A 98 3.74 7.82 7.22
N LEU A 99 3.49 9.14 7.18
CA LEU A 99 4.55 10.15 7.00
C LEU A 99 5.53 10.23 8.17
N ASP A 100 5.16 9.73 9.35
CA ASP A 100 6.02 9.72 10.54
C ASP A 100 6.65 8.33 10.78
N SER A 101 6.57 7.42 9.79
CA SER A 101 7.17 6.08 9.87
C SER A 101 8.70 6.12 9.98
N ASP A 102 9.28 5.21 10.77
CA ASP A 102 10.73 5.00 10.81
C ASP A 102 11.33 4.60 9.45
N SER A 103 10.51 4.09 8.53
CA SER A 103 10.95 3.65 7.21
C SER A 103 10.85 4.78 6.17
N PRO A 104 11.97 5.27 5.60
CA PRO A 104 11.93 6.25 4.50
C PRO A 104 11.14 5.74 3.28
N LEU A 105 11.12 4.42 3.08
CA LEU A 105 10.33 3.77 2.02
C LEU A 105 8.83 3.97 2.24
N VAL A 106 8.35 3.87 3.47
CA VAL A 106 6.93 4.09 3.78
C VAL A 106 6.60 5.58 3.69
N ARG A 107 7.42 6.46 4.27
CA ARG A 107 7.22 7.92 4.24
C ARG A 107 7.13 8.45 2.82
N SER A 108 8.05 8.06 1.93
CA SER A 108 8.03 8.46 0.51
C SER A 108 6.75 8.05 -0.22
N HIS A 109 6.22 6.86 0.05
CA HIS A 109 5.00 6.39 -0.63
C HIS A 109 3.73 6.97 0.00
N ALA A 110 3.74 7.26 1.30
CA ALA A 110 2.68 8.01 1.96
C ALA A 110 2.59 9.44 1.41
N ALA A 111 3.73 10.10 1.22
CA ALA A 111 3.80 11.43 0.61
C ALA A 111 3.20 11.44 -0.81
N TRP A 112 3.61 10.47 -1.64
CA TRP A 112 3.05 10.31 -2.98
C TRP A 112 1.54 10.08 -2.96
N ALA A 113 1.04 9.21 -2.08
CA ALA A 113 -0.38 8.89 -1.97
C ALA A 113 -1.21 10.11 -1.54
N LEU A 114 -0.72 10.88 -0.57
CA LEU A 114 -1.35 12.16 -0.15
C LEU A 114 -1.39 13.17 -1.31
N GLY A 115 -0.34 13.22 -2.13
CA GLY A 115 -0.33 14.04 -3.35
C GLY A 115 -1.36 13.60 -4.39
N GLN A 116 -1.60 12.29 -4.53
CA GLN A 116 -2.64 11.76 -5.43
C GLN A 116 -4.06 12.07 -4.93
N ILE A 117 -4.32 11.90 -3.63
CA ILE A 117 -5.63 12.19 -3.02
C ILE A 117 -5.91 13.69 -3.03
N GLY A 118 -4.91 14.50 -2.72
CA GLY A 118 -5.03 15.96 -2.67
C GLY A 118 -5.89 16.46 -1.50
N GLY A 119 -6.39 17.68 -1.62
CA GLY A 119 -7.12 18.38 -0.55
C GLY A 119 -6.24 19.18 0.40
N ASP A 120 -6.86 20.08 1.16
CA ASP A 120 -6.15 21.03 2.03
C ASP A 120 -5.44 20.34 3.20
N GLU A 121 -6.03 19.28 3.75
CA GLU A 121 -5.45 18.50 4.84
C GLU A 121 -4.17 17.78 4.39
N ALA A 122 -4.23 17.03 3.28
CA ALA A 122 -3.06 16.37 2.69
C ALA A 122 -1.95 17.37 2.35
N ARG A 123 -2.30 18.50 1.72
CA ARG A 123 -1.35 19.57 1.40
C ARG A 123 -0.69 20.15 2.66
N THR A 124 -1.46 20.35 3.72
CA THR A 124 -0.94 20.88 4.99
C THR A 124 0.01 19.88 5.64
N ALA A 125 -0.35 18.60 5.64
CA ALA A 125 0.49 17.53 6.15
C ALA A 125 1.83 17.42 5.40
N LEU A 126 1.80 17.44 4.07
CA LEU A 126 3.01 17.42 3.23
C LEU A 126 3.92 18.62 3.48
N LYS A 127 3.37 19.84 3.55
CA LYS A 127 4.14 21.04 3.88
C LYS A 127 4.77 20.96 5.27
N ARG A 128 4.07 20.38 6.24
CA ARG A 128 4.60 20.16 7.59
C ARG A 128 5.76 19.17 7.54
N ALA A 129 5.57 18.01 6.88
CA ALA A 129 6.57 16.95 6.73
C ALA A 129 7.87 17.45 6.08
N LEU A 130 7.75 18.31 5.06
CA LEU A 130 8.92 18.88 4.37
C LEU A 130 9.86 19.68 5.30
N ASN A 131 9.35 20.24 6.39
CA ASN A 131 10.15 21.05 7.32
C ASN A 131 11.10 20.20 8.19
N TYR A 132 10.77 18.93 8.43
CA TYR A 132 11.53 18.06 9.33
C TYR A 132 12.07 16.78 8.67
N GLU A 133 11.67 16.47 7.43
CA GLU A 133 12.25 15.33 6.72
C GLU A 133 13.73 15.55 6.42
N GLU A 134 14.57 14.59 6.78
CA GLU A 134 16.02 14.61 6.59
C GLU A 134 16.46 13.76 5.40
N ASP A 135 15.69 12.71 5.06
CA ASP A 135 16.00 11.83 3.93
C ASP A 135 15.76 12.56 2.61
N ARG A 136 16.81 12.66 1.80
CA ARG A 136 16.80 13.41 0.54
C ARG A 136 15.72 12.90 -0.42
N ASP A 137 15.59 11.58 -0.58
CA ASP A 137 14.67 11.00 -1.55
C ASP A 137 13.22 11.21 -1.10
N VAL A 138 12.98 11.14 0.21
CA VAL A 138 11.66 11.45 0.79
C VAL A 138 11.32 12.93 0.64
N ARG A 139 12.27 13.85 0.86
CA ARG A 139 12.05 15.29 0.61
C ARG A 139 11.68 15.57 -0.84
N GLU A 140 12.36 14.92 -1.79
CA GLU A 140 12.05 15.05 -3.22
C GLU A 140 10.63 14.51 -3.53
N GLU A 141 10.20 13.40 -2.92
CA GLU A 141 8.82 12.90 -3.06
C GLU A 141 7.77 13.83 -2.44
N ILE A 142 8.04 14.38 -1.24
CA ILE A 142 7.12 15.33 -0.59
C ILE A 142 7.00 16.61 -1.42
N ALA A 143 8.12 17.15 -1.92
CA ALA A 143 8.12 18.36 -2.73
C ALA A 143 7.32 18.18 -4.03
N ASP A 144 7.50 17.04 -4.72
CA ASP A 144 6.75 16.72 -5.93
C ASP A 144 5.25 16.47 -5.67
N ALA A 145 4.90 16.02 -4.46
CA ALA A 145 3.53 15.76 -4.05
C ALA A 145 2.74 17.02 -3.64
N ILE A 146 3.42 18.16 -3.38
CA ILE A 146 2.78 19.44 -3.08
C ILE A 146 2.48 20.15 -4.42
N PRO A 147 1.20 20.33 -4.81
CA PRO A 147 0.85 21.00 -6.06
C PRO A 147 1.14 22.50 -6.06
#